data_AF-A0A021VSC3-F1
#
_entry.id   AF-A0A021VSC3-F1
#
_cell.length_a   1.000
_cell.length_b   1.000
_cell.length_c   1.000
_cell.angle_alpha   90.00
_cell.angle_beta   90.00
_cell.angle_gamma   90.00
#
_symmetry.space_group_name_H-M   'P 1'
#
loop_
_entity.id
_entity.type
_entity.pdbx_description
1 polymer ?
#
loop_
_entity_poly.entity_id
_entity_poly.type
_entity_poly.pdbx_seq_one_letter_code
_entity_poly.pdbx_strand_id
1 'polypeptide(L)'
;VGRPRTGQPLDLLGLGPAPGPGELDARLDMLAAVVDAPSSSAVPGLVVAAVAHGELLALRPFAHANGVVARAVFRHLLVREGVDVVGVVVPEVAWTAQPLPYVATAARFATGTPDGVADWVRWCAAAVVRGAQEGTAVADAVLAGRLSGRPAGEGADGDAPGE
;
A
#
# COMPACT_ATOMS: atom_id res chain seq x y z
N VAL A 1 -11.18 -11.61 5.60
CA VAL A 1 -10.28 -10.79 4.74
C VAL A 1 -9.62 -11.72 3.73
N GLY A 2 -9.40 -11.29 2.48
CA GLY A 2 -8.62 -12.10 1.52
C GLY A 2 -9.34 -13.28 0.86
N ARG A 3 -10.68 -13.31 0.83
CA ARG A 3 -11.43 -14.33 0.05
C ARG A 3 -11.31 -14.00 -1.44
N PRO A 4 -10.80 -14.91 -2.31
CA PRO A 4 -10.79 -14.70 -3.75
C PRO A 4 -12.18 -14.34 -4.27
N ARG A 5 -12.26 -13.39 -5.20
CA ARG A 5 -13.54 -12.98 -5.78
C ARG A 5 -14.03 -14.00 -6.81
N THR A 6 -15.35 -14.17 -6.89
CA THR A 6 -16.03 -14.95 -7.94
C THR A 6 -16.74 -14.05 -8.97
N GLY A 7 -16.66 -12.73 -8.79
CA GLY A 7 -17.33 -11.71 -9.60
C GLY A 7 -16.57 -10.39 -9.56
N GLN A 8 -17.28 -9.25 -9.62
CA GLN A 8 -16.66 -7.95 -9.40
C GLN A 8 -16.26 -7.76 -7.92
N PRO A 9 -15.14 -7.08 -7.63
CA PRO A 9 -14.77 -6.73 -6.27
C PRO A 9 -15.75 -5.72 -5.68
N LEU A 10 -15.87 -5.72 -4.35
CA LEU A 10 -16.79 -4.85 -3.61
C LEU A 10 -16.09 -3.63 -2.99
N ASP A 11 -14.78 -3.49 -3.21
CA ASP A 11 -13.98 -2.35 -2.79
C ASP A 11 -13.30 -1.65 -4.00
N LEU A 12 -12.68 -0.49 -3.75
CA LEU A 12 -11.93 0.28 -4.75
C LEU A 12 -12.72 0.59 -6.04
N LEU A 13 -14.01 0.91 -5.90
CA LEU A 13 -14.95 1.09 -7.02
C LEU A 13 -14.58 2.22 -8.01
N GLY A 14 -13.66 3.12 -7.64
CA GLY A 14 -13.17 4.22 -8.50
C GLY A 14 -12.14 3.82 -9.56
N LEU A 15 -11.78 2.54 -9.66
CA LEU A 15 -10.73 2.03 -10.57
C LEU A 15 -11.27 1.37 -11.85
N GLY A 16 -12.56 1.55 -12.16
CA GLY A 16 -13.21 0.93 -13.30
C GLY A 16 -13.51 -0.56 -13.11
N PRO A 17 -13.90 -1.28 -14.18
CA PRO A 17 -14.18 -2.71 -14.08
C PRO A 17 -12.90 -3.50 -13.76
N ALA A 18 -13.01 -4.50 -12.89
CA ALA A 18 -11.90 -5.42 -12.66
C ALA A 18 -11.81 -6.44 -13.82
N PRO A 19 -10.60 -6.94 -14.13
CA PRO A 19 -10.40 -7.97 -15.15
C PRO A 19 -11.26 -9.22 -14.94
N GLY A 20 -11.60 -9.89 -16.05
CA GLY A 20 -12.28 -11.19 -16.01
C GLY A 20 -11.39 -12.30 -15.43
N PRO A 21 -11.94 -13.48 -15.10
CA PRO A 21 -11.19 -14.56 -14.46
C PRO A 21 -9.93 -14.99 -15.22
N GLY A 22 -10.01 -15.22 -16.53
CA GLY A 22 -8.85 -15.66 -17.32
C GLY A 22 -7.73 -14.61 -17.42
N GLU A 23 -8.08 -13.32 -17.49
CA GLU A 23 -7.09 -12.24 -17.46
C GLU A 23 -6.49 -12.07 -16.06
N LEU A 24 -7.31 -12.21 -15.01
CA LEU A 24 -6.86 -12.17 -13.62
C LEU A 24 -5.79 -13.25 -13.36
N ASP A 25 -6.09 -14.50 -13.73
CA ASP A 25 -5.18 -15.63 -13.52
C ASP A 25 -3.85 -15.40 -14.25
N ALA A 26 -3.90 -15.09 -15.55
CA ALA A 26 -2.70 -14.84 -16.35
C ALA A 26 -1.84 -13.70 -15.80
N ARG A 27 -2.46 -12.62 -15.32
CA ARG A 27 -1.72 -11.47 -14.75
C ARG A 27 -1.18 -11.74 -13.37
N LEU A 28 -1.86 -12.54 -12.55
CA LEU A 28 -1.32 -12.99 -11.26
C LEU A 28 -0.11 -13.89 -11.45
N ASP A 29 -0.13 -14.79 -12.44
CA ASP A 29 1.02 -15.63 -12.78
C ASP A 29 2.22 -14.77 -13.24
N MET A 30 1.98 -13.77 -14.10
CA MET A 30 3.03 -12.82 -14.51
C MET A 30 3.55 -12.01 -13.32
N LEU A 31 2.68 -11.55 -12.43
CA LEU A 31 3.07 -10.81 -11.24
C LEU A 31 3.91 -11.68 -10.29
N ALA A 32 3.53 -12.94 -10.09
CA ALA A 32 4.30 -13.90 -9.30
C ALA A 32 5.71 -14.09 -9.89
N ALA A 33 5.82 -14.25 -11.21
CA ALA A 33 7.12 -14.37 -11.87
C ALA A 33 8.02 -13.13 -11.69
N VAL A 34 7.43 -11.92 -11.73
CA VAL A 34 8.17 -10.66 -11.47
C VAL A 34 8.60 -10.58 -10.01
N VAL A 35 7.73 -10.95 -9.08
CA VAL A 35 8.05 -10.96 -7.65
C VAL A 35 9.13 -11.99 -7.36
N ASP A 36 9.04 -13.21 -7.85
CA ASP A 36 9.99 -14.29 -7.56
C ASP A 36 11.35 -14.11 -8.25
N ALA A 37 11.46 -13.17 -9.20
CA ALA A 37 12.72 -12.85 -9.83
C ALA A 37 13.80 -12.48 -8.78
N PRO A 38 15.07 -12.88 -8.96
CA PRO A 38 16.14 -12.53 -8.05
C PRO A 38 16.32 -11.02 -7.91
N SER A 39 16.52 -10.54 -6.68
CA SER A 39 16.76 -9.12 -6.36
C SER A 39 18.01 -8.52 -7.01
N SER A 40 18.90 -9.35 -7.58
CA SER A 40 20.04 -8.91 -8.39
C SER A 40 19.67 -8.53 -9.83
N SER A 41 18.37 -8.51 -10.16
CA SER A 41 17.86 -8.00 -11.44
C SER A 41 18.27 -6.52 -11.63
N ALA A 42 18.46 -6.10 -12.88
CA ALA A 42 18.81 -4.72 -13.22
C ALA A 42 17.72 -3.68 -12.87
N VAL A 43 16.56 -4.13 -12.39
CA VAL A 43 15.41 -3.28 -12.07
C VAL A 43 15.49 -2.82 -10.61
N PRO A 44 15.38 -1.51 -10.31
CA PRO A 44 15.38 -1.02 -8.93
C PRO A 44 14.20 -1.60 -8.11
N GLY A 45 14.47 -2.00 -6.87
CA GLY A 45 13.48 -2.60 -5.97
C GLY A 45 12.20 -1.77 -5.77
N LEU A 46 12.34 -0.45 -5.73
CA LEU A 46 11.20 0.48 -5.65
C LEU A 46 10.26 0.35 -6.85
N VAL A 47 10.80 0.13 -8.05
CA VAL A 47 9.99 -0.05 -9.26
C VAL A 47 9.24 -1.37 -9.20
N VAL A 48 9.91 -2.46 -8.77
CA VAL A 48 9.26 -3.77 -8.56
C VAL A 48 8.10 -3.65 -7.57
N ALA A 49 8.33 -3.02 -6.42
CA ALA A 49 7.30 -2.78 -5.41
C ALA A 49 6.14 -1.94 -5.97
N ALA A 50 6.44 -0.84 -6.66
CA ALA A 50 5.41 0.04 -7.23
C ALA A 50 4.54 -0.66 -8.27
N VAL A 51 5.15 -1.42 -9.20
CA VAL A 51 4.42 -2.19 -10.21
C VAL A 51 3.54 -3.25 -9.55
N ALA A 52 4.05 -4.01 -8.58
CA ALA A 52 3.27 -5.00 -7.87
C ALA A 52 2.07 -4.40 -7.12
N HIS A 53 2.26 -3.24 -6.49
CA HIS A 53 1.17 -2.51 -5.84
C HIS A 53 0.11 -2.07 -6.85
N GLY A 54 0.53 -1.44 -7.96
CA GLY A 54 -0.38 -1.00 -9.02
C GLY A 54 -1.17 -2.16 -9.62
N GLU A 55 -0.50 -3.27 -9.94
CA GLU A 55 -1.14 -4.48 -10.48
C GLU A 55 -2.16 -5.05 -9.50
N LEU A 56 -1.84 -5.20 -8.22
CA LEU A 56 -2.80 -5.71 -7.24
C LEU A 56 -4.04 -4.82 -7.09
N LEU A 57 -3.87 -3.49 -7.18
CA LEU A 57 -4.99 -2.54 -7.19
C LEU A 57 -5.82 -2.63 -8.47
N ALA A 58 -5.21 -2.90 -9.63
CA ALA A 58 -5.91 -3.07 -10.90
C ALA A 58 -6.67 -4.40 -10.96
N LEU A 59 -6.02 -5.50 -10.56
CA LEU A 59 -6.55 -6.87 -10.60
C LEU A 59 -7.68 -7.10 -9.60
N ARG A 60 -7.55 -6.51 -8.40
CA ARG A 60 -8.47 -6.66 -7.26
C ARG A 60 -8.85 -8.14 -7.04
N PRO A 61 -7.90 -9.04 -6.74
CA PRO A 61 -8.15 -10.50 -6.73
C PRO A 61 -9.13 -10.98 -5.65
N PHE A 62 -9.38 -10.17 -4.63
CA PHE A 62 -10.26 -10.53 -3.51
C PHE A 62 -11.61 -9.81 -3.59
N ALA A 63 -12.62 -10.37 -2.91
CA ALA A 63 -13.92 -9.72 -2.81
C ALA A 63 -13.83 -8.38 -2.05
N HIS A 64 -12.92 -8.28 -1.07
CA HIS A 64 -12.67 -7.10 -0.24
C HIS A 64 -11.19 -7.05 0.19
N ALA A 65 -10.77 -5.88 0.66
CA ALA A 65 -9.46 -5.57 1.25
C ALA A 65 -8.29 -5.63 0.25
N ASN A 66 -8.56 -5.43 -1.03
CA ASN A 66 -7.53 -5.41 -2.08
C ASN A 66 -6.49 -4.31 -1.82
N GLY A 67 -6.93 -3.14 -1.37
CA GLY A 67 -6.02 -2.06 -1.01
C GLY A 67 -5.12 -2.41 0.19
N VAL A 68 -5.61 -3.17 1.17
CA VAL A 68 -4.79 -3.60 2.31
C VAL A 68 -3.73 -4.59 1.86
N VAL A 69 -4.12 -5.59 1.06
CA VAL A 69 -3.17 -6.58 0.52
C VAL A 69 -2.12 -5.91 -0.36
N ALA A 70 -2.53 -5.00 -1.24
CA ALA A 70 -1.60 -4.32 -2.15
C ALA A 70 -0.56 -3.48 -1.38
N ARG A 71 -0.96 -2.81 -0.29
CA ARG A 71 -0.03 -2.07 0.58
C ARG A 71 0.88 -3.00 1.39
N ALA A 72 0.37 -4.12 1.88
CA ALA A 72 1.18 -5.12 2.57
C ALA A 72 2.25 -5.70 1.65
N VAL A 73 1.90 -6.05 0.40
CA VAL A 73 2.85 -6.52 -0.62
C VAL A 73 3.86 -5.43 -0.96
N PHE A 74 3.42 -4.17 -1.10
CA PHE A 74 4.34 -3.04 -1.33
C PHE A 74 5.40 -2.95 -0.24
N ARG A 75 5.00 -2.92 1.05
CA ARG A 75 5.94 -2.86 2.18
C ARG A 75 6.85 -4.08 2.23
N HIS A 76 6.32 -5.28 2.01
CA HIS A 76 7.12 -6.49 1.95
C HIS A 76 8.21 -6.40 0.89
N LEU A 77 7.89 -5.94 -0.32
CA LEU A 77 8.85 -5.78 -1.39
C LEU A 77 9.87 -4.67 -1.12
N LEU A 78 9.49 -3.57 -0.47
CA LEU A 78 10.48 -2.57 -0.03
C LEU A 78 11.53 -3.17 0.91
N VAL A 79 11.11 -4.02 1.85
CA VAL A 79 12.04 -4.72 2.76
C VAL A 79 12.89 -5.73 1.99
N ARG A 80 12.24 -6.62 1.22
CA ARG A 80 12.90 -7.70 0.49
C ARG A 80 13.93 -7.18 -0.51
N GLU A 81 13.61 -6.12 -1.25
CA GLU A 81 14.50 -5.52 -2.25
C GLU A 81 15.51 -4.52 -1.64
N GLY A 82 15.59 -4.41 -0.32
CA GLY A 82 16.58 -3.58 0.39
C GLY A 82 16.34 -2.08 0.36
N VAL A 83 15.15 -1.63 -0.04
CA VAL A 83 14.75 -0.21 -0.03
C VAL A 83 14.46 0.27 1.40
N ASP A 84 13.87 -0.59 2.22
CA ASP A 84 13.55 -0.35 3.64
C ASP A 84 13.93 -1.58 4.47
N VAL A 85 15.23 -1.81 4.65
CA VAL A 85 15.77 -3.04 5.27
C VAL A 85 15.19 -3.32 6.66
N VAL A 86 14.83 -2.28 7.41
CA VAL A 86 14.32 -2.40 8.80
C VAL A 86 12.79 -2.26 8.90
N GLY A 87 12.11 -1.95 7.80
CA GLY A 87 10.64 -1.91 7.74
C GLY A 87 9.99 -0.69 8.43
N VAL A 88 10.72 0.42 8.57
CA VAL A 88 10.28 1.61 9.33
C VAL A 88 9.59 2.66 8.46
N VAL A 89 9.69 2.55 7.14
CA VAL A 89 8.98 3.45 6.23
C VAL A 89 7.48 3.19 6.36
N VAL A 90 6.71 4.28 6.47
CA VAL A 90 5.24 4.24 6.54
C VAL A 90 4.61 4.92 5.31
N PRO A 91 4.66 4.31 4.10
CA PRO A 91 4.16 4.96 2.88
C PRO A 91 2.68 5.33 2.95
N GLU A 92 1.90 4.64 3.79
CA GLU A 92 0.46 4.81 3.93
C GLU A 92 0.04 6.20 4.39
N VAL A 93 0.91 6.96 5.07
CA VAL A 93 0.61 8.34 5.45
C VAL A 93 0.35 9.22 4.23
N ALA A 94 1.06 8.96 3.13
CA ALA A 94 0.89 9.70 1.88
C ALA A 94 -0.46 9.39 1.20
N TRP A 95 -0.88 8.13 1.21
CA TRP A 95 -2.14 7.70 0.57
C TRP A 95 -3.35 8.02 1.43
N THR A 96 -3.22 7.94 2.75
CA THR A 96 -4.28 8.31 3.71
C THR A 96 -4.54 9.81 3.68
N ALA A 97 -3.51 10.63 3.53
CA ALA A 97 -3.66 12.07 3.37
C ALA A 97 -4.33 12.47 2.04
N GLN A 98 -4.22 11.64 1.00
CA GLN A 98 -4.70 11.93 -0.35
C GLN A 98 -5.40 10.72 -0.98
N PRO A 99 -6.56 10.29 -0.45
CA PRO A 99 -7.22 9.06 -0.87
C PRO A 99 -7.77 9.15 -2.31
N LEU A 100 -8.31 10.31 -2.72
CA LEU A 100 -8.80 10.50 -4.08
C LEU A 100 -7.66 10.53 -5.12
N PRO A 101 -6.57 11.32 -4.94
CA PRO A 101 -5.39 11.21 -5.80
C PRO A 101 -4.78 9.80 -5.86
N TYR A 102 -4.75 9.08 -4.73
CA TYR A 102 -4.25 7.69 -4.72
C TYR A 102 -5.05 6.79 -5.65
N VAL A 103 -6.39 6.82 -5.56
CA VAL A 103 -7.26 6.04 -6.44
C VAL A 103 -7.15 6.52 -7.89
N ALA A 104 -7.10 7.83 -8.14
CA ALA A 104 -7.00 8.39 -9.49
C ALA A 104 -5.68 7.99 -10.19
N THR A 105 -4.54 8.07 -9.51
CA THR A 105 -3.25 7.66 -10.07
C THR A 105 -3.19 6.15 -10.29
N ALA A 106 -3.78 5.34 -9.40
CA ALA A 106 -3.93 3.91 -9.60
C ALA A 106 -4.83 3.57 -10.80
N ALA A 107 -5.90 4.34 -11.05
CA ALA A 107 -6.73 4.19 -12.24
C ALA A 107 -5.94 4.52 -13.52
N ARG A 108 -5.08 5.55 -13.49
CA ARG A 108 -4.17 5.86 -14.61
C ARG A 108 -3.14 4.77 -14.84
N PHE A 109 -2.57 4.18 -13.79
CA PHE A 109 -1.71 3.00 -13.90
C PHE A 109 -2.41 1.86 -14.62
N ALA A 110 -3.67 1.57 -14.26
CA ALA A 110 -4.45 0.47 -14.82
C ALA A 110 -4.72 0.61 -16.34
N THR A 111 -4.51 1.80 -16.94
CA THR A 111 -4.58 1.97 -18.40
C THR A 111 -3.41 1.33 -19.14
N GLY A 112 -2.31 0.98 -18.46
CA GLY A 112 -1.10 0.42 -19.07
C GLY A 112 -0.30 1.41 -19.94
N THR A 113 -0.72 2.68 -20.01
CA THR A 113 0.02 3.69 -20.77
C THR A 113 1.37 3.98 -20.11
N PRO A 114 2.45 4.22 -20.90
CA PRO A 114 3.77 4.54 -20.35
C PRO A 114 3.74 5.70 -19.34
N ASP A 115 2.98 6.75 -19.63
CA ASP A 115 2.84 7.91 -18.74
C ASP A 115 2.09 7.55 -17.45
N GLY A 116 1.01 6.75 -17.54
CA GLY A 116 0.27 6.30 -16.37
C GLY A 116 1.12 5.45 -15.43
N VAL A 117 1.93 4.55 -16.00
CA VAL A 117 2.88 3.73 -15.23
C VAL A 117 3.97 4.61 -14.61
N ALA A 118 4.55 5.53 -15.37
CA ALA A 118 5.61 6.41 -14.87
C ALA A 118 5.12 7.35 -13.75
N ASP A 119 3.91 7.91 -13.89
CA ASP A 119 3.29 8.74 -12.87
C ASP A 119 3.01 7.96 -11.58
N TRP A 120 2.56 6.72 -11.70
CA TRP A 120 2.37 5.85 -10.55
C TRP A 120 3.68 5.53 -9.82
N VAL A 121 4.74 5.17 -10.55
CA VAL A 121 6.05 4.91 -9.95
C VAL A 121 6.58 6.14 -9.22
N ARG A 122 6.47 7.33 -9.82
CA ARG A 122 6.82 8.60 -9.17
C ARG A 122 5.99 8.86 -7.92
N TRP A 123 4.69 8.57 -7.96
CA TRP A 123 3.80 8.71 -6.81
C TRP A 123 4.18 7.78 -5.66
N CYS A 124 4.50 6.52 -5.95
CA CYS A 124 5.01 5.56 -4.97
C CYS A 124 6.36 6.02 -4.39
N ALA A 125 7.28 6.53 -5.20
CA ALA A 125 8.55 7.08 -4.73
C ALA A 125 8.34 8.23 -3.75
N ALA A 126 7.46 9.18 -4.08
CA ALA A 126 7.12 10.29 -3.18
C ALA A 126 6.43 9.80 -1.89
N ALA A 127 5.63 8.74 -1.96
CA ALA A 127 5.04 8.11 -0.77
C ALA A 127 6.11 7.46 0.12
N VAL A 128 7.12 6.80 -0.44
CA VAL A 128 8.25 6.23 0.31
C VAL A 128 9.07 7.33 0.99
N VAL A 129 9.36 8.43 0.31
CA VAL A 129 10.07 9.58 0.92
C VAL A 129 9.29 10.14 2.10
N ARG A 130 7.98 10.40 1.94
CA ARG A 130 7.13 10.87 3.04
C ARG A 130 7.02 9.87 4.18
N GLY A 131 6.90 8.58 3.85
CA GLY A 131 6.85 7.51 4.84
C GLY A 131 8.14 7.36 5.63
N ALA A 132 9.30 7.62 5.01
CA ALA A 132 10.58 7.62 5.70
C ALA A 132 10.70 8.81 6.66
N GLN A 133 10.23 9.99 6.26
CA GLN A 133 10.16 11.17 7.12
C GLN A 133 9.26 10.93 8.34
N GLU A 134 8.10 10.29 8.14
CA GLU A 134 7.22 9.88 9.24
C GLU A 134 7.92 8.89 10.16
N GLY A 135 8.56 7.85 9.60
CA GLY A 135 9.32 6.87 10.39
C GLY A 135 10.39 7.51 11.27
N THR A 136 11.13 8.48 10.73
CA THR A 136 12.09 9.29 11.50
C THR A 136 11.40 10.08 12.61
N ALA A 137 10.30 10.77 12.32
CA ALA A 137 9.59 11.55 13.33
C ALA A 137 9.07 10.68 14.48
N VAL A 138 8.57 9.47 14.18
CA VAL A 138 8.16 8.49 15.19
C VAL A 138 9.37 8.02 16.01
N ALA A 139 10.49 7.68 15.36
CA ALA A 139 11.71 7.26 16.05
C ALA A 139 12.25 8.36 16.98
N ASP A 140 12.26 9.62 16.54
CA ASP A 140 12.66 10.77 17.36
C ASP A 140 11.71 10.99 18.54
N ALA A 141 10.40 10.78 18.33
CA ALA A 141 9.41 10.86 19.41
C ALA A 141 9.61 9.74 20.45
N VAL A 142 9.93 8.52 20.02
CA VAL A 142 10.30 7.40 20.91
C VAL A 142 11.54 7.77 21.73
N LEU A 143 12.61 8.19 21.06
CA LEU A 143 13.89 8.52 21.71
C LEU A 143 13.74 9.63 22.74
N ALA A 144 12.87 10.60 22.48
CA ALA A 144 12.59 11.71 23.38
C ALA A 144 11.51 11.41 24.44
N GLY A 145 10.93 10.20 24.47
CA GLY A 145 9.87 9.82 25.42
C GLY A 145 8.54 10.55 25.20
N ARG A 146 8.23 10.98 23.98
CA ARG A 146 7.05 11.78 23.62
C ARG A 146 5.92 11.01 22.96
N LEU A 147 6.02 9.68 22.80
CA LEU A 147 4.88 8.88 22.34
C LEU A 147 3.83 8.83 23.45
N SER A 148 2.76 9.58 23.31
CA SER A 148 1.61 9.53 24.21
C SER A 148 0.84 8.23 23.97
N GLY A 149 1.15 7.21 24.77
CA GLY A 149 0.27 6.05 24.94
C GLY A 149 -0.96 6.44 25.76
N ARG A 150 -2.02 6.93 25.11
CA ARG A 150 -3.37 6.83 25.67
C ARG A 150 -4.32 6.37 24.57
N PRO A 151 -5.00 5.22 24.73
CA PRO A 151 -6.10 4.89 23.83
C PRO A 151 -7.15 6.02 23.88
N ALA A 152 -7.61 6.45 22.72
CA ALA A 152 -8.75 7.33 22.60
C ALA A 152 -9.99 6.59 23.13
N GLY A 153 -10.35 6.82 24.39
CA GLY A 153 -11.56 6.21 24.96
C GLY A 153 -11.63 6.03 26.47
N GLU A 154 -10.61 6.41 27.26
CA GLU A 154 -10.73 6.33 28.72
C GLU A 154 -10.48 7.68 29.38
N GLY A 155 -11.60 8.32 29.71
CA GLY A 155 -11.68 9.65 30.29
C GLY A 155 -13.12 10.13 30.32
N ALA A 156 -13.95 9.53 31.19
CA ALA A 156 -15.01 10.18 31.98
C ALA A 156 -16.05 9.14 32.45
N ASP A 157 -15.77 8.47 33.56
CA ASP A 157 -16.76 7.95 34.50
C ASP A 157 -15.97 7.63 35.79
N GLY A 158 -16.24 8.13 36.98
CA GLY A 158 -17.21 9.08 37.47
C GLY A 158 -16.79 9.30 38.93
N ASP A 159 -16.19 10.46 39.24
CA ASP A 159 -16.00 10.86 40.63
C ASP A 159 -17.19 11.74 41.00
N ALA A 160 -18.22 11.08 41.54
CA ALA A 160 -19.30 11.75 42.27
C ALA A 160 -19.05 11.49 43.76
N PRO A 161 -19.20 12.52 44.63
CA PRO A 161 -18.88 12.38 46.04
C PRO A 161 -19.99 11.61 46.77
N GLY A 162 -19.59 10.65 47.59
CA GLY A 162 -20.46 9.91 48.50
C GLY A 162 -19.93 9.95 49.94
N GLU A 163 -20.69 10.66 50.76
CA GLU A 163 -20.75 10.70 52.24
C GLU A 163 -19.64 11.39 53.05
#